data_AF-A0A3A2ZCZ6-F1
#
_entry.id   AF-A0A3A2ZCZ6-F1
#
_cell.length_a   1.000
_cell.length_b   1.000
_cell.length_c   1.000
_cell.angle_alpha   90.00
_cell.angle_beta   90.00
_cell.angle_gamma   90.00
#
_symmetry.space_group_name_H-M   'P 1'
#
loop_
_entity.id
_entity.type
_entity.pdbx_description
1 polymer ?
#
loop_
_entity_poly.entity_id
_entity_poly.type
_entity_poly.pdbx_seq_one_letter_code
_entity_poly.pdbx_strand_id
1 'polypeptide(L)'
;MSVTASSATEIFSAESFKDYDTFYEHIMKAIESTECEELEYKGVSVDRGSKIFEDLESNEKTAFKFPHGPYAGSAKILGYFLRIDGQRYPRLAVESGWSESWDNLFYDMKMLIVGSSEAIRAVLLLKWERIRMSDRVKGFAELYEAGTRDGAPVLKQRETIFPAPVPQTQPQQLRLERRLLFGEHVVSGQGPATILPLDIGALRQIATVALSLMDLVPA
;
A
#
# COMPACT_ATOMS: atom_id res chain seq x y z
N MET A 1 29.37 0.46 -22.66
CA MET A 1 29.41 -0.38 -21.44
C MET A 1 28.46 0.26 -20.44
N SER A 2 27.27 -0.32 -20.23
CA SER A 2 26.34 0.15 -19.22
C SER A 2 26.41 -0.84 -18.06
N VAL A 3 26.80 -0.34 -16.88
CA VAL A 3 26.77 -1.12 -15.63
C VAL A 3 25.33 -1.08 -15.14
N THR A 4 24.67 -2.23 -15.14
CA THR A 4 23.42 -2.44 -14.40
C THR A 4 23.74 -2.35 -12.91
N ALA A 5 23.16 -1.37 -12.21
CA ALA A 5 23.12 -1.40 -10.76
C ALA A 5 22.25 -2.61 -10.37
N SER A 6 22.88 -3.62 -9.77
CA SER A 6 22.18 -4.67 -9.05
C SER A 6 21.51 -4.01 -7.85
N SER A 7 20.19 -4.13 -7.72
CA SER A 7 19.54 -3.91 -6.42
C SER A 7 20.20 -4.86 -5.42
N ALA A 8 20.60 -4.35 -4.26
CA ALA A 8 21.24 -5.16 -3.23
C ALA A 8 20.15 -5.87 -2.40
N THR A 9 19.73 -7.05 -2.86
CA THR A 9 18.89 -7.95 -2.05
C THR A 9 19.77 -8.65 -1.03
N GLU A 10 19.46 -8.52 0.25
CA GLU A 10 20.14 -9.26 1.32
C GLU A 10 19.29 -10.45 1.77
N ILE A 11 19.92 -11.62 1.84
CA ILE A 11 19.24 -12.89 2.14
C ILE A 11 19.74 -13.44 3.47
N PHE A 12 18.82 -13.70 4.39
CA PHE A 12 19.08 -14.26 5.71
C PHE A 12 18.32 -15.57 5.92
N SER A 13 18.85 -16.44 6.77
CA SER A 13 18.11 -17.60 7.27
C SER A 13 17.49 -17.26 8.62
N ALA A 14 16.17 -17.41 8.77
CA ALA A 14 15.46 -17.18 10.02
C ALA A 14 15.88 -18.17 11.13
N GLU A 15 16.44 -19.32 10.74
CA GLU A 15 16.95 -20.34 11.66
C GLU A 15 18.27 -19.92 12.33
N SER A 16 18.96 -18.90 11.82
CA SER A 16 20.18 -18.36 12.47
C SER A 16 19.86 -17.57 13.74
N PHE A 17 18.59 -17.20 13.95
CA PHE A 17 18.14 -16.43 15.10
C PHE A 17 17.58 -17.34 16.19
N LYS A 18 18.19 -17.23 17.38
CA LYS A 18 17.94 -18.08 18.54
C LYS A 18 16.49 -18.00 19.02
N ASP A 19 15.90 -16.81 18.96
CA ASP A 19 14.54 -16.53 19.42
C ASP A 19 13.89 -15.45 18.55
N TYR A 20 12.62 -15.18 18.83
CA TYR A 20 11.85 -14.18 18.10
C TYR A 20 12.38 -12.77 18.31
N ASP A 21 12.79 -12.43 19.53
CA ASP A 21 13.18 -11.05 19.88
C ASP A 21 14.48 -10.67 19.15
N THR A 22 15.48 -11.56 19.15
CA THR A 22 16.72 -11.37 18.37
C THR A 22 16.49 -11.33 16.87
N PHE A 23 15.52 -12.10 16.37
CA PHE A 23 15.12 -12.06 14.96
C PHE A 23 14.46 -10.72 14.59
N TYR A 24 13.54 -10.26 15.41
CA TYR A 24 12.81 -9.02 15.23
C TYR A 24 13.73 -7.79 15.32
N GLU A 25 14.62 -7.73 16.31
CA GLU A 25 15.62 -6.67 16.44
C GLU A 25 16.51 -6.56 15.20
N HIS A 26 16.90 -7.70 14.63
CA HIS A 26 17.67 -7.71 13.38
C HIS A 26 16.87 -7.13 12.22
N ILE A 27 15.61 -7.55 12.04
CA ILE A 27 14.72 -7.02 11.01
C ILE A 27 14.59 -5.51 11.14
N MET A 28 14.30 -5.00 12.34
CA MET A 28 14.14 -3.56 12.56
C MET A 28 15.43 -2.79 12.25
N LYS A 29 16.58 -3.30 12.69
CA LYS A 29 17.88 -2.67 12.38
C LYS A 29 18.23 -2.71 10.89
N ALA A 30 17.85 -3.79 10.20
CA ALA A 30 18.04 -3.92 8.76
C ALA A 30 17.12 -2.97 7.97
N ILE A 31 15.88 -2.76 8.44
CA ILE A 31 14.94 -1.77 7.87
C ILE A 31 15.44 -0.34 8.09
N GLU A 32 16.03 -0.05 9.25
CA GLU A 32 16.64 1.27 9.54
C GLU A 32 17.91 1.53 8.71
N SER A 33 18.56 0.48 8.22
CA SER A 33 19.72 0.59 7.33
C SER A 33 19.26 0.94 5.92
N THR A 34 19.65 2.11 5.41
CA THR A 34 19.32 2.54 4.03
C THR A 34 20.15 1.85 2.95
N GLU A 35 20.92 0.82 3.29
CA GLU A 35 21.89 0.16 2.40
C GLU A 35 21.27 -0.98 1.56
N CYS A 36 20.06 -1.42 1.90
CA CYS A 36 19.38 -2.55 1.27
C CYS A 36 18.01 -2.14 0.71
N GLU A 37 17.71 -2.54 -0.53
CA GLU A 37 16.41 -2.30 -1.17
C GLU A 37 15.41 -3.42 -0.88
N GLU A 38 15.89 -4.63 -0.57
CA GLU A 38 15.05 -5.82 -0.38
C GLU A 38 15.69 -6.79 0.63
N LEU A 39 14.94 -7.12 1.69
CA LEU A 39 15.34 -8.11 2.69
C LEU A 39 14.56 -9.41 2.49
N GLU A 40 15.25 -10.51 2.22
CA GLU A 40 14.65 -11.84 2.11
C GLU A 40 15.03 -12.70 3.32
N TYR A 41 14.03 -13.19 4.06
CA TYR A 41 14.24 -14.14 5.15
C TYR A 41 13.69 -15.52 4.79
N LYS A 42 14.57 -16.52 4.74
CA LYS A 42 14.23 -17.92 4.41
C LYS A 42 14.02 -18.75 5.67
N GLY A 43 13.13 -19.73 5.61
CA GLY A 43 12.86 -20.64 6.73
C GLY A 43 12.10 -19.99 7.89
N VAL A 44 11.38 -18.90 7.64
CA VAL A 44 10.51 -18.27 8.65
C VAL A 44 9.32 -19.20 8.91
N SER A 45 9.13 -19.64 10.16
CA SER A 45 7.93 -20.40 10.52
C SER A 45 6.67 -19.53 10.42
N VAL A 46 5.51 -20.13 10.17
CA VAL A 46 4.24 -19.39 10.05
C VAL A 46 3.99 -18.51 11.26
N ASP A 47 4.15 -19.04 12.48
CA ASP A 47 3.95 -18.29 13.72
C ASP A 47 4.91 -17.09 13.85
N ARG A 48 6.19 -17.27 13.47
CA ARG A 48 7.17 -16.17 13.48
C ARG A 48 6.81 -15.12 12.42
N GLY A 49 6.39 -15.55 11.23
CA GLY A 49 5.98 -14.68 10.14
C GLY A 49 4.77 -13.82 10.51
N SER A 50 3.70 -14.45 11.02
CA SER A 50 2.49 -13.75 11.47
C SER A 50 2.79 -12.73 12.56
N LYS A 51 3.61 -13.11 13.56
CA LYS A 51 3.98 -12.20 14.64
C LYS A 51 4.83 -11.01 14.16
N ILE A 52 5.72 -11.21 13.19
CA ILE A 52 6.47 -10.10 12.56
C ILE A 52 5.52 -9.13 11.87
N PHE A 53 4.55 -9.62 11.12
CA PHE A 53 3.55 -8.75 10.49
C PHE A 53 2.78 -7.96 11.54
N GLU A 54 2.28 -8.61 12.60
CA GLU A 54 1.57 -7.94 13.68
C GLU A 54 2.43 -6.88 14.38
N ASP A 55 3.71 -7.18 14.65
CA ASP A 55 4.61 -6.27 15.36
C ASP A 55 5.07 -5.11 14.47
N LEU A 56 5.31 -5.34 13.17
CA LEU A 56 5.57 -4.29 12.18
C LEU A 56 4.34 -3.38 12.04
N GLU A 57 3.14 -3.94 11.91
CA GLU A 57 1.88 -3.19 11.90
C GLU A 57 1.65 -2.44 13.22
N SER A 58 2.10 -2.97 14.36
CA SER A 58 1.99 -2.31 15.66
C SER A 58 2.92 -1.11 15.80
N ASN A 59 4.12 -1.19 15.21
CA ASN A 59 5.09 -0.09 15.15
C ASN A 59 4.69 1.00 14.13
N GLU A 60 3.83 0.68 13.18
CA GLU A 60 3.30 1.63 12.18
C GLU A 60 2.06 2.43 12.63
N LYS A 61 1.61 2.33 13.89
CA LYS A 61 0.41 3.07 14.36
C LYS A 61 0.65 4.57 14.59
N THR A 62 1.29 5.25 13.64
CA THR A 62 1.26 6.71 13.56
C THR A 62 -0.15 7.13 13.11
N ALA A 63 -0.95 7.60 14.07
CA ALA A 63 -2.21 8.25 13.75
C ALA A 63 -1.95 9.62 13.10
N PHE A 64 -2.38 9.80 11.86
CA PHE A 64 -2.33 11.08 11.16
C PHE A 64 -3.48 11.96 11.64
N LYS A 65 -3.14 13.00 12.40
CA LYS A 65 -4.10 13.95 12.99
C LYS A 65 -4.34 15.12 12.05
N PHE A 66 -5.61 15.50 11.88
CA PHE A 66 -6.04 16.61 11.03
C PHE A 66 -6.39 17.83 11.91
N PRO A 67 -5.55 18.88 11.93
CA PRO A 67 -5.72 20.01 12.85
C PRO A 67 -6.70 21.08 12.33
N HIS A 68 -7.04 21.05 11.04
CA HIS A 68 -7.78 22.11 10.35
C HIS A 68 -8.82 21.54 9.39
N GLY A 69 -9.70 22.42 8.89
CA GLY A 69 -10.71 22.07 7.89
C GLY A 69 -11.88 21.25 8.46
N PRO A 70 -12.70 20.64 7.58
CA PRO A 70 -13.92 19.94 7.98
C PRO A 70 -13.68 18.67 8.81
N TYR A 71 -12.44 18.17 8.85
CA TYR A 71 -12.03 17.01 9.63
C TYR A 71 -11.16 17.39 10.84
N ALA A 72 -11.18 18.66 11.25
CA ALA A 72 -10.42 19.12 12.41
C ALA A 72 -10.75 18.31 13.66
N GLY A 73 -9.70 17.83 14.35
CA GLY A 73 -9.83 16.99 15.55
C GLY A 73 -9.93 15.49 15.26
N SER A 74 -10.10 15.09 14.00
CA SER A 74 -10.06 13.68 13.60
C SER A 74 -8.62 13.19 13.45
N ALA A 75 -8.45 11.87 13.54
CA ALA A 75 -7.20 11.19 13.25
C ALA A 75 -7.46 9.84 12.61
N LYS A 76 -6.55 9.36 11.77
CA LYS A 76 -6.64 8.04 11.16
C LYS A 76 -5.29 7.31 11.20
N ILE A 77 -5.34 6.03 11.56
CA ILE A 77 -4.22 5.11 11.40
C ILE A 77 -4.34 4.53 9.98
N LEU A 78 -3.27 4.64 9.21
CA LEU A 78 -3.20 4.09 7.86
C LEU A 78 -2.69 2.66 7.92
N GLY A 79 -3.24 1.79 7.07
CA GLY A 79 -2.72 0.43 6.90
C GLY A 79 -1.45 0.41 6.06
N TYR A 80 -1.42 1.16 4.96
CA TYR A 80 -0.22 1.29 4.12
C TYR A 80 -0.12 2.69 3.53
N PHE A 81 1.10 3.20 3.36
CA PHE A 81 1.33 4.51 2.77
C PHE A 81 2.74 4.65 2.17
N LEU A 82 2.90 5.63 1.28
CA LEU A 82 4.20 6.10 0.82
C LEU A 82 4.39 7.54 1.30
N ARG A 83 5.41 7.73 2.15
CA ARG A 83 5.78 9.01 2.73
C ARG A 83 7.24 9.29 2.42
N ILE A 84 7.51 10.52 2.00
CA ILE A 84 8.88 11.01 1.86
C ILE A 84 9.40 11.35 3.26
N ASP A 85 10.63 10.99 3.56
CA ASP A 85 11.23 11.27 4.86
C ASP A 85 11.16 12.74 5.24
N GLY A 86 10.92 12.99 6.53
CA GLY A 86 10.72 14.33 7.09
C GLY A 86 9.36 14.97 6.76
N GLN A 87 8.50 14.37 5.93
CA GLN A 87 7.15 14.87 5.71
C GLN A 87 6.20 14.44 6.83
N ARG A 88 5.27 15.35 7.20
CA ARG A 88 4.24 15.06 8.21
C ARG A 88 3.22 14.03 7.74
N TYR A 89 2.77 14.14 6.49
CA TYR A 89 1.77 13.26 5.89
C TYR A 89 2.38 12.48 4.73
N PRO A 90 1.87 11.26 4.44
CA PRO A 90 2.22 10.57 3.22
C PRO A 90 1.69 11.30 1.99
N ARG A 91 2.23 10.94 0.82
CA ARG A 91 1.77 11.44 -0.48
C ARG A 91 0.73 10.50 -1.10
N LEU A 92 0.88 9.19 -0.85
CA LEU A 92 -0.06 8.15 -1.21
C LEU A 92 -0.46 7.38 0.06
N ALA A 93 -1.76 7.18 0.26
CA ALA A 93 -2.28 6.23 1.24
C ALA A 93 -3.01 5.08 0.52
N VAL A 94 -3.02 3.90 1.12
CA VAL A 94 -3.80 2.75 0.66
C VAL A 94 -4.72 2.31 1.79
N GLU A 95 -6.00 2.18 1.48
CA GLU A 95 -7.02 1.68 2.40
C GLU A 95 -7.63 0.42 1.80
N SER A 96 -7.77 -0.63 2.61
CA SER A 96 -8.39 -1.87 2.19
C SER A 96 -9.50 -2.28 3.13
N GLY A 97 -10.68 -2.59 2.58
CA GLY A 97 -11.87 -2.91 3.38
C GLY A 97 -12.55 -4.20 2.95
N TRP A 98 -12.69 -5.13 3.90
CA TRP A 98 -13.40 -6.41 3.74
C TRP A 98 -14.89 -6.28 4.05
N SER A 99 -15.22 -6.09 5.32
CA SER A 99 -16.58 -5.95 5.86
C SER A 99 -17.09 -4.52 5.87
N GLU A 100 -16.20 -3.55 5.68
CA GLU A 100 -16.57 -2.13 5.65
C GLU A 100 -17.50 -1.82 4.47
N SER A 101 -18.49 -0.97 4.73
CA SER A 101 -19.31 -0.42 3.67
C SER A 101 -18.45 0.43 2.74
N TRP A 102 -18.86 0.51 1.48
CA TRP A 102 -18.21 1.40 0.54
C TRP A 102 -18.23 2.87 1.02
N ASP A 103 -19.33 3.28 1.67
CA ASP A 103 -19.48 4.64 2.20
C ASP A 103 -18.43 4.96 3.27
N ASN A 104 -18.05 3.99 4.11
CA ASN A 104 -17.02 4.18 5.13
C ASN A 104 -15.64 4.33 4.49
N LEU A 105 -15.25 3.45 3.55
CA LEU A 105 -13.98 3.58 2.81
C LEU A 105 -13.90 4.91 2.05
N PHE A 106 -15.02 5.33 1.47
CA PHE A 106 -15.10 6.60 0.74
C PHE A 106 -15.01 7.81 1.69
N TYR A 107 -15.62 7.72 2.88
CA TYR A 107 -15.49 8.73 3.92
C TYR A 107 -14.03 8.85 4.41
N ASP A 108 -13.38 7.71 4.63
CA ASP A 108 -11.97 7.65 5.03
C ASP A 108 -11.06 8.26 3.98
N MET A 109 -11.26 7.93 2.70
CA MET A 109 -10.53 8.56 1.60
C MET A 109 -10.71 10.08 1.59
N LYS A 110 -11.95 10.58 1.77
CA LYS A 110 -12.21 12.02 1.85
C LYS A 110 -11.51 12.66 3.04
N MET A 111 -11.54 12.02 4.19
CA MET A 111 -10.86 12.49 5.40
C MET A 111 -9.36 12.61 5.16
N LEU A 112 -8.74 11.61 4.53
CA LEU A 112 -7.31 11.61 4.23
C LEU A 112 -6.92 12.76 3.29
N ILE A 113 -7.62 12.93 2.16
CA ILE A 113 -7.28 13.97 1.18
C ILE A 113 -7.59 15.37 1.71
N VAL A 114 -8.80 15.60 2.21
CA VAL A 114 -9.25 16.94 2.63
C VAL A 114 -8.71 17.30 4.00
N GLY A 115 -8.71 16.37 4.96
CA GLY A 115 -8.22 16.59 6.31
C GLY A 115 -6.72 16.88 6.37
N SER A 116 -5.94 16.30 5.45
CA SER A 116 -4.51 16.61 5.31
C SER A 116 -4.23 17.96 4.64
N SER A 117 -5.26 18.73 4.28
CA SER A 117 -5.13 19.97 3.50
C SER A 117 -4.34 19.75 2.21
N GLU A 118 -4.70 18.68 1.48
CA GLU A 118 -4.08 18.24 0.24
C GLU A 118 -2.62 17.75 0.34
N ALA A 119 -2.10 17.51 1.54
CA ALA A 119 -0.77 16.92 1.69
C ALA A 119 -0.74 15.46 1.19
N ILE A 120 -1.79 14.69 1.51
CA ILE A 120 -2.07 13.39 0.88
C ILE A 120 -2.68 13.67 -0.49
N ARG A 121 -1.92 13.38 -1.56
CA ARG A 121 -2.30 13.71 -2.94
C ARG A 121 -3.09 12.60 -3.63
N ALA A 122 -2.93 11.36 -3.18
CA ALA A 122 -3.72 10.24 -3.68
C ALA A 122 -4.06 9.22 -2.59
N VAL A 123 -5.19 8.54 -2.81
CA VAL A 123 -5.62 7.41 -2.00
C VAL A 123 -6.02 6.27 -2.94
N LEU A 124 -5.47 5.08 -2.71
CA LEU A 124 -5.87 3.85 -3.36
C LEU A 124 -6.83 3.10 -2.44
N LEU A 125 -8.08 2.94 -2.87
CA LEU A 125 -9.08 2.12 -2.19
C LEU A 125 -9.08 0.71 -2.77
N LEU A 126 -8.90 -0.30 -1.92
CA LEU A 126 -9.02 -1.72 -2.26
C LEU A 126 -10.27 -2.30 -1.58
N LYS A 127 -11.35 -2.49 -2.33
CA LYS A 127 -12.58 -3.08 -1.82
C LYS A 127 -12.65 -4.54 -2.21
N TRP A 128 -12.98 -5.36 -1.21
CA TRP A 128 -13.19 -6.79 -1.39
C TRP A 128 -14.56 -7.18 -0.85
N GLU A 129 -15.19 -8.19 -1.44
CA GLU A 129 -16.48 -8.67 -0.99
C GLU A 129 -16.61 -10.17 -1.28
N ARG A 130 -16.92 -10.94 -0.25
CA ARG A 130 -17.27 -12.35 -0.40
C ARG A 130 -18.62 -12.46 -1.10
N ILE A 131 -18.67 -13.22 -2.20
CA ILE A 131 -19.91 -13.53 -2.89
C ILE A 131 -20.80 -14.33 -1.94
N ARG A 132 -22.05 -13.88 -1.79
CA ARG A 132 -23.00 -14.47 -0.85
C ARG A 132 -23.10 -15.98 -1.05
N MET A 133 -22.93 -16.73 0.05
CA MET A 133 -23.01 -18.20 0.08
C MET A 133 -21.98 -18.91 -0.82
N SER A 134 -20.84 -18.28 -1.11
CA SER A 134 -19.71 -18.90 -1.82
C SER A 134 -18.41 -18.60 -1.08
N ASP A 135 -17.38 -19.39 -1.33
CA ASP A 135 -15.97 -19.14 -1.01
C ASP A 135 -15.30 -18.11 -1.94
N ARG A 136 -16.01 -17.64 -2.97
CA ARG A 136 -15.51 -16.69 -3.96
C ARG A 136 -15.49 -15.26 -3.46
N VAL A 137 -14.45 -14.52 -3.83
CA VAL A 137 -14.29 -13.11 -3.50
C VAL A 137 -14.14 -12.28 -4.77
N LYS A 138 -15.00 -11.27 -4.91
CA LYS A 138 -14.83 -10.20 -5.89
C LYS A 138 -14.10 -9.03 -5.26
N GLY A 139 -13.43 -8.24 -6.09
CA GLY A 139 -12.72 -7.07 -5.59
C GLY A 139 -12.43 -6.06 -6.69
N PHE A 140 -12.23 -4.81 -6.29
CA PHE A 140 -11.85 -3.73 -7.18
C PHE A 140 -10.95 -2.73 -6.47
N ALA A 141 -10.19 -2.00 -7.27
CA ALA A 141 -9.33 -0.91 -6.84
C ALA A 141 -9.85 0.42 -7.42
N GLU A 142 -9.86 1.47 -6.62
CA GLU A 142 -10.12 2.84 -7.09
C GLU A 142 -9.00 3.78 -6.65
N LEU A 143 -8.48 4.54 -7.61
CA LEU A 143 -7.48 5.58 -7.37
C LEU A 143 -8.15 6.96 -7.37
N TYR A 144 -8.08 7.62 -6.21
CA TYR A 144 -8.52 8.99 -6.02
C TYR A 144 -7.32 9.92 -5.93
N GLU A 145 -7.41 11.08 -6.56
CA GLU A 145 -6.44 12.18 -6.42
C GLU A 145 -7.10 13.42 -5.81
N ALA A 146 -6.30 14.22 -5.11
CA ALA A 146 -6.71 15.54 -4.65
C ALA A 146 -7.03 16.44 -5.86
N GLY A 147 -8.28 16.92 -5.93
CA GLY A 147 -8.71 17.85 -6.97
C GLY A 147 -8.14 19.25 -6.78
N THR A 148 -8.14 20.05 -7.84
CA THR A 148 -7.61 21.43 -7.85
C THR A 148 -8.52 22.46 -7.19
N ARG A 149 -9.77 22.08 -6.85
CA ARG A 149 -10.76 22.95 -6.20
C ARG A 149 -11.12 22.36 -4.84
N ASP A 150 -10.80 23.08 -3.79
CA ASP A 150 -11.11 22.77 -2.38
C ASP A 150 -10.58 21.39 -1.90
N GLY A 151 -9.59 20.82 -2.60
CA GLY A 151 -9.08 19.48 -2.32
C GLY A 151 -10.09 18.34 -2.53
N ALA A 152 -11.20 18.58 -3.25
CA ALA A 152 -12.23 17.57 -3.44
C ALA A 152 -11.65 16.34 -4.17
N PRO A 153 -11.80 15.11 -3.64
CA PRO A 153 -11.26 13.92 -4.30
C PRO A 153 -11.87 13.69 -5.68
N VAL A 154 -11.01 13.37 -6.65
CA VAL A 154 -11.39 13.03 -8.02
C VAL A 154 -11.02 11.58 -8.29
N LEU A 155 -12.01 10.76 -8.67
CA LEU A 155 -11.75 9.41 -9.16
C LEU A 155 -10.99 9.50 -10.49
N LYS A 156 -9.81 8.91 -10.53
CA LYS A 156 -8.96 8.88 -11.72
C LYS A 156 -9.10 7.60 -12.50
N GLN A 157 -9.18 6.49 -11.78
CA GLN A 157 -9.16 5.17 -12.38
C GLN A 157 -9.82 4.16 -11.44
N ARG A 158 -10.54 3.21 -12.04
CA ARG A 158 -11.10 2.05 -11.37
C ARG A 158 -10.69 0.80 -12.12
N GLU A 159 -10.23 -0.20 -11.39
CA GLU A 159 -9.83 -1.49 -11.94
C GLU A 159 -10.49 -2.62 -11.20
N THR A 160 -11.12 -3.55 -11.92
CA THR A 160 -11.62 -4.79 -11.32
C THR A 160 -10.44 -5.70 -11.02
N ILE A 161 -10.31 -6.16 -9.77
CA ILE A 161 -9.30 -7.14 -9.37
C ILE A 161 -9.87 -8.54 -9.65
N PHE A 162 -11.01 -8.88 -9.05
CA PHE A 162 -11.71 -10.15 -9.29
C PHE A 162 -13.20 -9.93 -9.59
N PRO A 163 -13.79 -10.69 -10.54
CA PRO A 163 -13.12 -11.64 -11.43
C PRO A 163 -12.15 -10.94 -12.38
N ALA A 164 -11.12 -11.65 -12.83
CA ALA A 164 -10.19 -11.06 -13.77
C ALA A 164 -10.88 -10.84 -15.14
N PRO A 165 -10.76 -9.65 -15.77
CA PRO A 165 -11.41 -9.38 -17.05
C PRO A 165 -10.93 -10.34 -18.14
N VAL A 166 -11.85 -10.78 -19.03
CA VAL A 166 -11.54 -11.62 -20.19
C VAL A 166 -11.87 -10.85 -21.47
N PRO A 167 -10.97 -10.80 -22.48
CA PRO A 167 -9.63 -11.41 -22.51
C PRO A 167 -8.56 -10.52 -21.86
N GLN A 168 -7.55 -11.14 -21.23
CA GLN A 168 -6.42 -10.45 -20.56
C GLN A 168 -5.33 -10.03 -21.55
N THR A 169 -5.69 -9.42 -22.67
CA THR A 169 -4.73 -9.12 -23.75
C THR A 169 -3.80 -7.96 -23.44
N GLN A 170 -4.09 -7.16 -22.41
CA GLN A 170 -3.24 -6.05 -21.97
C GLN A 170 -3.02 -6.12 -20.45
N PRO A 171 -1.82 -5.74 -19.96
CA PRO A 171 -1.58 -5.56 -18.54
C PRO A 171 -2.56 -4.53 -17.98
N GLN A 172 -3.30 -4.92 -16.94
CA GLN A 172 -4.20 -4.03 -16.22
C GLN A 172 -3.39 -3.31 -15.13
N GLN A 173 -3.37 -1.99 -15.16
CA GLN A 173 -2.48 -1.20 -14.31
C GLN A 173 -3.13 0.09 -13.85
N LEU A 174 -3.01 0.45 -12.58
CA LEU A 174 -3.29 1.81 -12.12
C LEU A 174 -2.12 2.72 -12.45
N ARG A 175 -2.40 3.94 -12.89
CA ARG A 175 -1.38 4.86 -13.40
C ARG A 175 -1.17 6.01 -12.42
N LEU A 176 0.00 6.03 -11.78
CA LEU A 176 0.42 7.13 -10.90
C LEU A 176 1.51 7.95 -11.57
N GLU A 177 1.44 9.27 -11.53
CA GLU A 177 2.55 10.10 -11.96
C GLU A 177 3.65 10.15 -10.88
N ARG A 178 4.92 10.11 -11.28
CA ARG A 178 6.07 10.23 -10.36
C ARG A 178 5.96 11.47 -9.47
N ARG A 179 5.60 12.62 -10.04
CA ARG A 179 5.41 13.86 -9.27
C ARG A 179 4.32 13.73 -8.21
N LEU A 180 3.36 12.82 -8.35
CA LEU A 180 2.34 12.64 -7.34
C LEU A 180 2.94 12.01 -6.08
N LEU A 181 3.82 11.01 -6.24
CA LEU A 181 4.50 10.37 -5.11
C LEU A 181 5.60 11.25 -4.50
N PHE A 182 6.41 11.91 -5.34
CA PHE A 182 7.64 12.57 -4.88
C PHE A 182 7.56 14.10 -4.81
N GLY A 183 6.61 14.73 -5.50
CA GLY A 183 6.43 16.19 -5.46
C GLY A 183 7.67 16.95 -5.91
N GLU A 184 8.13 17.87 -5.06
CA GLU A 184 9.36 18.63 -5.30
C GLU A 184 10.64 17.79 -5.11
N HIS A 185 10.53 16.60 -4.51
CA HIS A 185 11.63 15.67 -4.28
C HIS A 185 11.90 14.73 -5.46
N VAL A 186 11.31 15.01 -6.63
CA VAL A 186 11.68 14.29 -7.86
C VAL A 186 13.15 14.60 -8.18
N VAL A 187 13.99 13.56 -8.20
CA VAL A 187 15.42 13.68 -8.47
C VAL A 187 15.67 14.35 -9.83
N SER A 188 16.61 15.30 -9.87
CA SER A 188 16.97 16.01 -11.11
C SER A 188 17.30 15.03 -12.24
N GLY A 189 16.77 15.31 -13.43
CA GLY A 189 16.88 14.41 -14.60
C GLY A 189 15.83 13.30 -14.66
N GLN A 190 15.05 13.06 -13.59
CA GLN A 190 13.87 12.20 -13.67
C GLN A 190 12.65 12.99 -14.16
N GLY A 191 11.88 12.39 -15.08
CA GLY A 191 10.65 12.98 -15.59
C GLY A 191 9.56 13.05 -14.52
N PRO A 192 9.08 14.24 -14.09
CA PRO A 192 8.02 14.34 -13.08
C PRO A 192 6.68 13.78 -13.58
N ALA A 193 6.43 13.84 -14.89
CA ALA A 193 5.23 13.28 -15.52
C ALA A 193 5.38 11.79 -15.89
N THR A 194 6.49 11.14 -15.54
CA THR A 194 6.67 9.70 -15.81
C THR A 194 5.60 8.91 -15.07
N ILE A 195 4.91 8.03 -15.79
CA ILE A 195 3.93 7.12 -15.21
C ILE A 195 4.64 5.95 -14.52
N LEU A 196 4.26 5.71 -13.28
CA LEU A 196 4.61 4.56 -12.46
C LEU A 196 3.39 3.63 -12.45
N PRO A 197 3.44 2.51 -13.16
CA PRO A 197 2.33 1.58 -13.20
C PRO A 197 2.28 0.73 -11.91
N LEU A 198 1.09 0.61 -11.32
CA LEU A 198 0.81 -0.41 -10.32
C LEU A 198 0.08 -1.57 -10.99
N ASP A 199 0.72 -2.73 -11.02
CA ASP A 199 0.23 -3.90 -11.75
C ASP A 199 -0.90 -4.62 -10.99
N ILE A 200 -2.11 -4.63 -11.57
CA ILE A 200 -3.27 -5.34 -10.99
C ILE A 200 -3.11 -6.85 -11.10
N GLY A 201 -2.39 -7.36 -12.11
CA GLY A 201 -2.01 -8.77 -12.21
C GLY A 201 -1.12 -9.20 -11.05
N ALA A 202 -0.12 -8.41 -10.68
CA ALA A 202 0.69 -8.67 -9.49
C ALA A 202 -0.16 -8.62 -8.21
N LEU A 203 -1.05 -7.63 -8.08
CA LEU A 203 -1.99 -7.55 -6.96
C LEU A 203 -2.90 -8.78 -6.88
N ARG A 204 -3.37 -9.32 -8.00
CA ARG A 204 -4.15 -10.57 -8.02
C ARG A 204 -3.36 -11.75 -7.48
N GLN A 205 -2.08 -11.87 -7.82
CA GLN A 205 -1.24 -12.97 -7.33
C GLN A 205 -1.11 -12.90 -5.81
N ILE A 206 -0.79 -11.71 -5.28
CA ILE A 206 -0.71 -11.46 -3.84
C ILE A 206 -2.06 -11.75 -3.16
N ALA A 207 -3.15 -11.22 -3.72
CA ALA A 207 -4.49 -11.41 -3.19
C ALA A 207 -4.93 -12.88 -3.25
N THR A 208 -4.53 -13.65 -4.26
CA THR A 208 -4.84 -15.08 -4.37
C THR A 208 -4.19 -15.86 -3.23
N VAL A 209 -2.93 -15.56 -2.91
CA VAL A 209 -2.23 -16.17 -1.77
C VAL A 209 -2.90 -15.77 -0.46
N ALA A 210 -3.23 -14.49 -0.27
CA ALA A 210 -3.91 -14.02 0.94
C ALA A 210 -5.28 -14.69 1.11
N LEU A 211 -6.06 -14.81 0.03
CA LEU A 211 -7.36 -15.48 0.02
C LEU A 211 -7.26 -16.96 0.40
N SER A 212 -6.25 -17.68 -0.12
CA SER A 212 -6.11 -19.11 0.17
C SER A 212 -5.79 -19.40 1.63
N LEU A 213 -5.11 -18.47 2.32
CA LEU A 213 -4.89 -18.55 3.78
C LEU A 213 -6.19 -18.40 4.59
N MET A 214 -7.28 -17.93 3.97
CA MET A 214 -8.60 -17.75 4.59
C MET A 214 -9.63 -18.79 4.11
N ASP A 215 -9.20 -19.83 3.39
CA ASP A 215 -10.08 -20.80 2.71
C ASP A 215 -11.05 -20.13 1.72
N LEU A 216 -10.60 -19.06 1.07
CA LEU A 216 -11.33 -18.32 0.05
C LEU A 216 -10.62 -18.42 -1.30
N VAL A 217 -11.37 -18.20 -2.38
CA VAL A 217 -10.83 -18.20 -3.74
C VAL A 217 -11.25 -16.94 -4.51
N PRO A 218 -10.46 -16.50 -5.51
CA PRO A 218 -10.90 -15.45 -6.42
C PRO A 218 -12.22 -15.80 -7.13
N ALA A 219 -13.08 -14.79 -7.32
CA ALA A 219 -14.30 -14.90 -8.11
C ALA A 219 -14.03 -15.23 -9.57
#